data_AF-A0A962YC63-F1
#
_entry.id   AF-A0A962YC63-F1
#
_cell.length_a   1.000
_cell.length_b   1.000
_cell.length_c   1.000
_cell.angle_alpha   90.00
_cell.angle_beta   90.00
_cell.angle_gamma   90.00
#
_symmetry.space_group_name_H-M   'P 1'
#
loop_
_entity.id
_entity.type
_entity.pdbx_description
1 polymer ?
#
loop_
_entity_poly.entity_id
_entity_poly.type
_entity_poly.pdbx_seq_one_letter_code
_entity_poly.pdbx_strand_id
1 'polypeptide(L)' 'YLSGDLARRDADGYYWFVGRADDVIKSAGHLIGPFEVESTLLAHPAVAEAAVIGKPDAVAG' A
#
# COMPACT_ATOMS: atom_id res chain seq x y z
N TYR A 1 -16.94 -10.74 5.48
CA TYR A 1 -16.20 -9.47 5.24
C TYR A 1 -14.75 -9.71 5.61
N LEU A 2 -13.83 -9.55 4.66
CA LEU A 2 -12.39 -9.64 4.87
C LEU A 2 -11.83 -8.23 4.63
N SER A 3 -11.21 -7.62 5.64
CA SER A 3 -10.76 -6.22 5.55
C SER A 3 -9.49 -6.05 4.72
N GLY A 4 -8.66 -7.09 4.62
CA GLY A 4 -7.33 -7.00 4.01
C GLY A 4 -6.29 -6.29 4.89
N ASP A 5 -6.62 -5.98 6.14
CA ASP A 5 -5.70 -5.33 7.08
C ASP A 5 -4.92 -6.36 7.89
N LEU A 6 -3.63 -6.09 8.09
CA LEU A 6 -2.79 -6.82 9.02
C LEU A 6 -2.90 -6.18 10.41
N ALA A 7 -3.32 -6.96 11.40
CA ALA A 7 -3.42 -6.51 12.78
C ALA A 7 -2.69 -7.47 13.72
N ARG A 8 -2.12 -6.92 14.79
CA ARG A 8 -1.49 -7.68 15.88
C ARG A 8 -2.35 -7.57 17.13
N ARG A 9 -2.67 -8.71 17.76
CA ARG A 9 -3.32 -8.72 19.07
C ARG A 9 -2.27 -8.75 20.17
N ASP A 10 -2.39 -7.90 21.19
CA ASP A 10 -1.52 -7.94 22.36
C ASP A 10 -2.06 -8.86 23.48
N ALA A 11 -1.31 -8.94 24.59
CA ALA A 11 -1.64 -9.79 25.74
C ALA A 11 -2.90 -9.30 26.49
N ASP A 12 -3.18 -8.00 26.42
CA ASP A 12 -4.34 -7.37 27.06
C ASP A 12 -5.61 -7.45 26.19
N GLY A 13 -5.48 -7.97 24.97
CA GLY A 13 -6.58 -8.21 24.04
C GLY A 13 -6.86 -7.07 23.06
N TYR A 14 -6.05 -6.00 23.06
CA TYR A 14 -6.16 -4.92 22.10
C TYR A 14 -5.59 -5.31 20.73
N TYR A 15 -6.13 -4.70 19.68
CA TYR A 15 -5.67 -4.87 18.30
C TYR A 15 -4.90 -3.64 17.84
N TRP A 16 -3.69 -3.88 17.35
CA TRP A 16 -2.80 -2.89 16.78
C TRP A 16 -2.85 -3.01 15.26
N PHE A 17 -3.12 -1.90 14.57
CA PHE A 17 -3.00 -1.83 13.12
C PHE A 17 -1.53 -1.90 12.73
N VAL A 18 -1.16 -2.87 11.90
CA VAL A 18 0.22 -3.09 11.46
C VAL A 18 0.41 -2.63 10.02
N GLY A 19 -0.60 -2.80 9.17
CA GLY A 19 -0.55 -2.40 7.76
C GLY A 19 -1.62 -3.09 6.94
N ARG A 20 -1.37 -3.16 5.63
CA ARG A 20 -2.18 -3.91 4.68
C ARG A 20 -1.56 -5.29 4.44
N ALA A 21 -2.40 -6.30 4.28
CA ALA A 21 -1.98 -7.63 3.85
C ALA A 21 -1.90 -7.75 2.32
N ASP A 22 -2.49 -6.79 1.59
CA ASP A 22 -2.36 -6.64 0.15
C ASP A 22 -1.38 -5.50 -0.20
N ASP A 23 -1.06 -5.37 -1.48
CA ASP A 23 -0.04 -4.41 -1.97
C ASP A 23 -0.52 -2.96 -2.00
N VAL A 24 -1.62 -2.62 -1.33
CA VAL A 24 -2.18 -1.26 -1.33
C VAL A 24 -1.24 -0.29 -0.59
N ILE A 25 -0.87 0.79 -1.28
CA ILE A 25 -0.04 1.86 -0.73
C ILE A 25 -0.96 2.90 -0.08
N LYS A 26 -0.69 3.23 1.19
CA LYS A 26 -1.37 4.31 1.89
C LYS A 26 -0.49 5.55 1.89
N SER A 27 -0.90 6.60 1.17
CA SER A 27 -0.17 7.87 1.11
C SER A 27 -1.13 9.04 1.34
N ALA A 28 -0.82 9.90 2.30
CA ALA A 28 -1.64 11.03 2.73
C ALA A 28 -3.12 10.67 3.02
N GLY A 29 -3.39 9.43 3.44
CA GLY A 29 -4.75 8.92 3.67
C GLY A 29 -5.46 8.35 2.44
N HIS A 30 -4.86 8.45 1.25
CA HIS A 30 -5.34 7.80 0.03
C HIS A 30 -4.87 6.35 -0.03
N LEU A 31 -5.75 5.48 -0.52
CA LEU A 31 -5.44 4.09 -0.81
C LEU A 31 -5.16 3.98 -2.31
N ILE A 32 -3.92 3.65 -2.64
CA ILE A 32 -3.40 3.63 -4.02
C ILE A 32 -3.03 2.19 -4.35
N GLY A 33 -3.60 1.66 -5.42
CA GLY A 33 -3.18 0.37 -5.96
C GLY A 33 -1.89 0.53 -6.74
N PRO A 34 -0.83 -0.26 -6.47
CA PRO A 34 0.43 -0.18 -7.23
C PRO A 34 0.20 -0.48 -8.71
N PHE A 35 -0.72 -1.39 -9.03
CA PHE A 35 -1.12 -1.72 -10.40
C PHE A 35 -1.63 -0.52 -11.21
N GLU A 36 -2.35 0.41 -10.57
CA GLU A 36 -2.84 1.63 -11.25
C GLU A 36 -1.68 2.52 -11.68
N VAL A 37 -0.69 2.68 -10.81
CA VAL A 37 0.51 3.47 -11.07
C VAL A 37 1.39 2.77 -12.11
N GLU A 38 1.61 1.46 -11.99
CA GLU A 38 2.34 0.66 -12.98
C GLU A 38 1.71 0.74 -14.37
N SER A 39 0.40 0.54 -14.46
CA SER A 39 -0.35 0.65 -15.73
C SER A 39 -0.22 2.03 -16.36
N THR A 40 -0.22 3.08 -15.54
CA THR A 40 -0.02 4.45 -16.00
C THR A 40 1.40 4.67 -16.54
N LEU A 41 2.42 4.12 -15.87
CA LEU A 41 3.81 4.19 -16.33
C LEU A 41 4.01 3.41 -17.64
N LEU A 42 3.42 2.22 -17.74
CA LEU A 42 3.50 1.37 -18.94
C LEU A 42 2.81 1.97 -20.17
N ALA A 43 1.87 2.90 -19.98
CA ALA A 43 1.27 3.63 -21.10
C ALA A 43 2.25 4.58 -21.80
N HIS A 44 3.39 4.92 -21.17
CA HIS A 44 4.38 5.81 -21.75
C HIS A 44 5.30 5.06 -22.74
N PRO A 45 5.43 5.48 -24.02
CA PRO A 45 6.15 4.72 -25.07
C PRO A 45 7.62 4.41 -24.79
N ALA A 46 8.26 5.18 -23.90
CA ALA A 46 9.66 4.98 -23.52
C ALA A 46 9.85 4.01 -22.33
N VAL A 47 8.78 3.52 -21.72
CA VAL A 47 8.83 2.63 -20.55
C VAL A 47 8.60 1.19 -21.03
N ALA A 48 9.57 0.31 -20.78
CA ALA A 48 9.46 -1.10 -21.12
C ALA A 48 8.73 -1.91 -20.03
N GLU A 49 9.07 -1.66 -18.77
CA GLU A 49 8.51 -2.35 -17.59
C GLU A 49 8.45 -1.37 -16.41
N ALA A 50 7.54 -1.59 -15.47
CA ALA A 50 7.39 -0.80 -14.25
C ALA A 50 7.00 -1.70 -13.06
N ALA A 51 7.52 -1.35 -11.87
CA ALA A 51 7.13 -1.93 -10.60
C ALA A 51 7.04 -0.82 -9.55
N VAL A 52 5.99 -0.81 -8.74
CA VAL A 52 5.72 0.27 -7.77
C VAL A 52 5.62 -0.29 -6.36
N ILE A 53 6.38 0.32 -5.44
CA ILE A 53 6.36 -0.02 -4.01
C ILE A 53 6.11 1.23 -3.17
N GLY A 54 5.46 1.04 -2.02
CA GLY A 54 5.40 2.06 -0.97
C GLY A 54 6.75 2.19 -0.27
N LYS A 55 7.21 3.42 -0.03
CA LYS A 55 8.38 3.71 0.81
C LYS A 55 7.92 4.60 1.98
N PRO A 56 8.33 4.28 3.23
CA PRO A 56 7.98 5.12 4.37
C PRO A 56 8.40 6.58 4.17
N ASP A 57 7.46 7.49 4.41
CA ASP A 57 7.69 8.93 4.37
C ASP A 57 7.26 9.59 5.69
N ALA A 58 8.07 10.53 6.18
CA ALA A 58 7.84 11.15 7.48
C ALA A 58 6.63 12.10 7.52
N VAL A 59 6.17 12.59 6.36
CA VAL A 59 5.09 13.59 6.25
C VAL A 59 3.84 12.98 5.65
N ALA A 60 3.99 12.20 4.59
CA ALA A 60 2.89 11.60 3.84
C ALA A 60 2.54 10.16 4.27
N GLY A 61 3.31 9.55 5.18
CA GLY A 61 3.12 8.18 5.62
C GLY A 61 3.82 7.19 4.71
#